data_AF-A0A838PEC1-F1
#
_entry.id   AF-A0A838PEC1-F1
#
_cell.length_a   1.000
_cell.length_b   1.000
_cell.length_c   1.000
_cell.angle_alpha   90.00
_cell.angle_beta   90.00
_cell.angle_gamma   90.00
#
_symmetry.space_group_name_H-M   'P 1'
#
loop_
_entity.id
_entity.type
_entity.pdbx_description
1 polymer ?
#
loop_
_entity_poly.entity_id
_entity_poly.type
_entity_poly.pdbx_seq_one_letter_code
_entity_poly.pdbx_strand_id
1 'polypeptide(L)' 'MKFIEVAHPEGGRIVVHIDHITSAHFRPGEREIKSRLGLDLDERQNELVLFGEEAERAWQAIREMVVATTVTQ' A
#
# COMPACT_ATOMS: atom_id res chain seq x y z
N MET A 1 15.81 -3.96 -3.37
CA MET A 1 14.70 -4.30 -2.45
C MET A 1 13.84 -3.07 -2.27
N LYS A 2 12.53 -3.16 -2.51
CA LYS A 2 11.59 -2.03 -2.49
C LYS A 2 10.61 -2.23 -1.33
N PHE A 3 10.50 -1.25 -0.44
CA PHE A 3 9.64 -1.30 0.74
C PHE A 3 8.74 -0.05 0.77
N ILE A 4 7.56 -0.19 1.37
CA ILE A 4 6.74 0.94 1.81
C ILE A 4 6.71 0.99 3.33
N GLU A 5 6.88 2.19 3.88
CA GLU A 5 6.67 2.47 5.30
C GLU A 5 5.34 3.18 5.48
N VAL A 6 4.49 2.64 6.34
CA VAL A 6 3.17 3.22 6.63
C VAL A 6 2.93 3.23 8.14
N ALA A 7 2.15 4.17 8.63
CA ALA A 7 1.82 4.26 10.05
C ALA A 7 0.92 3.09 10.45
N HIS A 8 1.24 2.47 11.58
CA HIS A 8 0.38 1.45 12.18
C HIS A 8 -0.78 2.15 12.92
N PRO A 9 -2.05 1.72 12.75
CA PRO A 9 -3.19 2.36 13.42
C PRO A 9 -3.12 2.29 14.96
N GLU A 10 -2.49 1.25 15.51
CA GLU A 10 -2.23 1.11 16.96
C GLU A 10 -0.97 1.88 17.45
N GLY A 11 -0.34 2.66 16.56
CA GLY A 11 0.92 3.35 16.82
C GLY A 11 2.14 2.56 16.35
N GLY A 12 3.16 3.28 15.86
CA GLY A 12 4.36 2.70 15.25
C GLY A 12 4.35 2.74 13.71
N ARG A 13 5.27 2.01 13.08
CA ARG A 13 5.39 1.91 11.62
C ARG A 13 5.38 0.46 11.18
N ILE A 14 4.73 0.22 10.06
CA ILE A 14 4.75 -1.05 9.34
C ILE A 14 5.67 -0.86 8.14
N VAL A 15 6.58 -1.80 7.95
CA VAL A 15 7.41 -1.88 6.75
C VAL A 15 6.90 -3.06 5.93
N VAL A 16 6.34 -2.79 4.76
CA VAL A 16 5.84 -3.82 3.84
C VAL A 16 6.79 -3.94 2.67
N HIS A 17 7.25 -5.16 2.43
CA HIS A 17 8.07 -5.48 1.26
C HIS A 17 7.17 -5.60 0.03
N ILE A 18 7.45 -4.86 -1.05
CA ILE A 18 6.59 -4.85 -2.25
C ILE A 18 6.48 -6.25 -2.87
N ASP A 19 7.56 -7.03 -2.83
CA ASP A 19 7.59 -8.39 -3.39
C ASP A 19 6.67 -9.36 -2.64
N HIS A 20 6.20 -8.99 -1.43
CA HIS A 20 5.27 -9.79 -0.64
C HIS A 20 3.82 -9.34 -0.85
N ILE A 21 3.57 -8.26 -1.59
CA ILE A 21 2.22 -7.79 -1.92
C ILE A 21 1.71 -8.63 -3.09
N THR A 22 0.74 -9.48 -2.84
CA THR A 22 0.11 -10.33 -3.87
C THR A 22 -0.94 -9.56 -4.66
N SER A 23 -1.73 -8.75 -3.97
CA SER A 23 -2.70 -7.82 -4.56
C SER A 23 -2.82 -6.53 -3.78
N ALA A 24 -3.19 -5.46 -4.48
CA ALA A 24 -3.44 -4.14 -3.91
C ALA A 24 -4.72 -3.54 -4.50
N HIS A 25 -5.63 -3.12 -3.62
CA HIS A 25 -6.92 -2.56 -3.97
C HIS A 25 -7.05 -1.14 -3.43
N PHE A 26 -6.92 -0.16 -4.32
CA PHE A 26 -7.09 1.25 -3.97
C PHE A 26 -8.47 1.76 -4.35
N ARG A 27 -9.14 2.40 -3.38
CA ARG A 27 -10.36 3.16 -3.58
C ARG A 27 -10.08 4.63 -3.24
N PRO A 28 -10.14 5.54 -4.22
CA PRO A 28 -10.01 6.97 -3.93
C PRO A 28 -11.16 7.43 -3.03
N GLY A 29 -10.87 8.39 -2.17
CA GLY A 29 -11.89 9.05 -1.36
C GLY A 29 -12.83 9.85 -2.24
N GLU A 30 -14.12 9.84 -1.88
CA GLU A 30 -15.14 10.68 -2.52
C GLU A 30 -15.87 11.48 -1.44
N ARG A 31 -15.84 12.82 -1.57
CA ARG A 31 -16.48 13.77 -0.66
C ARG A 31 -16.06 13.58 0.81
N GLU A 32 -16.86 12.86 1.58
CA GLU A 32 -16.70 12.63 3.03
C GLU A 32 -16.08 11.25 3.35
N ILE A 33 -15.88 10.41 2.33
CA ILE A 33 -15.28 9.09 2.47
C ILE A 33 -13.78 9.21 2.27
N LYS A 34 -12.99 8.81 3.29
CA LYS A 34 -11.53 8.74 3.20
C LYS A 34 -11.10 7.70 2.17
N SER A 35 -10.01 7.98 1.46
CA SER A 35 -9.35 7.02 0.57
C SER A 35 -9.03 5.72 1.32
N ARG A 36 -9.07 4.57 0.65
CA ARG A 36 -8.81 3.25 1.24
C ARG A 36 -7.84 2.48 0.37
N LEU A 37 -6.85 1.85 0.97
CA LEU A 37 -5.94 0.91 0.31
C LEU A 37 -5.96 -0.41 1.08
N GLY A 38 -6.37 -1.50 0.43
CA GLY A 38 -6.19 -2.86 0.94
C GLY A 38 -4.97 -3.51 0.28
N LEU A 39 -4.12 -4.15 1.05
CA LEU A 39 -2.96 -4.91 0.58
C LEU A 39 -3.08 -6.35 1.08
N ASP A 40 -3.07 -7.29 0.14
CA ASP A 40 -2.95 -8.72 0.43
C ASP A 40 -1.47 -9.10 0.44
N LEU A 41 -1.04 -9.77 1.51
CA LEU A 41 0.34 -10.20 1.70
C LEU A 41 0.44 -11.73 1.64
N ASP A 42 1.46 -12.24 0.92
CA ASP A 42 1.62 -13.66 0.57
C ASP A 42 1.75 -14.57 1.80
N GLU A 43 2.31 -14.05 2.90
CA GLU A 43 2.62 -14.84 4.09
C GLU A 43 1.70 -14.46 5.27
N ARG A 44 0.71 -15.33 5.53
CA ARG A 44 -0.16 -15.38 6.73
C ARG A 44 -1.27 -14.34 6.84
N GLN A 45 -2.32 -14.41 6.01
CA GLN A 45 -3.63 -13.76 6.24
C GLN A 45 -3.56 -12.31 6.80
N ASN A 46 -2.53 -11.55 6.44
CA ASN A 46 -2.32 -10.20 6.94
C ASN A 46 -2.81 -9.28 5.83
N GLU A 47 -4.11 -9.02 5.82
CA GLU A 47 -4.66 -7.90 5.06
C GLU A 47 -4.24 -6.62 5.78
N LEU A 48 -3.50 -5.75 5.09
CA LEU A 48 -3.23 -4.41 5.58
C LEU A 48 -4.21 -3.43 4.95
N VAL A 49 -5.00 -2.74 5.78
CA VAL A 49 -5.92 -1.70 5.32
C VAL A 49 -5.47 -0.34 5.81
N LEU A 50 -5.18 0.55 4.88
CA LEU A 50 -4.84 1.95 5.14
C LEU A 50 -6.00 2.85 4.75
N PHE A 51 -6.10 4.01 5.41
CA PHE A 51 -7.14 4.99 5.17
C PHE A 51 -6.59 6.42 5.03
N GLY A 52 -7.33 7.26 4.30
CA GLY A 52 -7.02 8.67 4.13
C GLY A 52 -5.71 8.90 3.38
N GLU A 53 -4.98 9.96 3.77
CA GLU A 53 -3.75 10.39 3.12
C GLU A 53 -2.67 9.28 3.11
N GLU A 54 -2.63 8.43 4.14
CA GLU A 54 -1.69 7.30 4.21
C GLU A 54 -1.97 6.27 3.10
N ALA A 55 -3.25 6.00 2.81
CA ALA A 55 -3.63 5.11 1.72
C ALA A 55 -3.20 5.68 0.35
N GLU A 56 -3.33 6.99 0.17
CA GLU A 56 -2.96 7.67 -1.07
C GLU A 56 -1.45 7.68 -1.28
N ARG A 57 -0.70 8.02 -0.24
CA ARG A 57 0.78 8.02 -0.27
C ARG A 57 1.32 6.61 -0.54
N ALA A 58 0.81 5.61 0.17
CA ALA A 58 1.21 4.22 -0.05
C ALA A 58 0.86 3.76 -1.47
N TRP A 59 -0.31 4.11 -1.98
CA TRP A 59 -0.73 3.76 -3.34
C TRP A 59 0.17 4.39 -4.42
N GLN A 60 0.51 5.67 -4.29
CA GLN A 60 1.43 6.32 -5.22
C GLN A 60 2.81 5.66 -5.18
N ALA A 61 3.35 5.39 -3.99
CA ALA A 61 4.63 4.72 -3.84
C ALA A 61 4.64 3.33 -4.51
N ILE A 62 3.59 2.52 -4.31
CA ILE A 62 3.43 1.22 -4.98
C ILE A 62 3.43 1.39 -6.50
N ARG A 63 2.66 2.36 -7.02
CA ARG A 63 2.58 2.61 -8.48
C ARG A 63 3.92 3.02 -9.07
N GLU A 64 4.64 3.94 -8.44
CA GLU A 64 5.97 4.35 -8.89
C GLU A 64 6.94 3.17 -8.90
N MET A 65 6.88 2.34 -7.85
CA MET A 65 7.75 1.18 -7.69
C MET A 65 7.43 0.06 -8.70
N VAL A 66 6.16 -0.18 -9.03
CA VAL A 66 5.74 -1.17 -10.04
C VAL A 66 6.06 -0.68 -11.45
N VAL A 67 5.72 0.58 -11.78
CA VAL A 67 5.99 1.17 -13.11
C VAL A 67 7.48 1.24 -13.40
N ALA A 68 8.32 1.57 -12.41
CA ALA A 68 9.78 1.53 -12.57
C ALA A 68 10.31 0.13 -12.92
N THR A 69 9.60 -0.94 -12.55
CA THR A 69 9.96 -2.32 -12.91
C THR A 69 9.54 -2.66 -14.34
N THR A 70 8.45 -2.10 -14.85
CA THR A 70 7.93 -2.38 -16.20
C THR A 70 8.64 -1.59 -17.32
N VAL A 71 9.23 -0.45 -17.01
CA VAL A 71 9.92 0.42 -18.00
C VAL A 71 11.37 -0.04 -18.27
N THR A 72 11.85 -1.07 -17.57
CA THR A 72 13.18 -1.65 -17.78
C THR A 72 13.07 -3.04 -18.43
N GLN A 73 12.58 -3.11 -19.67
CA GLN A 73 12.72 -4.29 -20.53
C GLN A 73 13.07 -3.87 -21.95
#